data_AF-X8KCG9-F1
#
_entry.id   AF-X8KCG9-F1
#
_cell.length_a   1.000
_cell.length_b   1.000
_cell.length_c   1.000
_cell.angle_alpha   90.00
_cell.angle_beta   90.00
_cell.angle_gamma   90.00
#
_symmetry.space_group_name_H-M   'P 1'
#
loop_
_entity.id
_entity.type
_entity.pdbx_description
1 polymer ?
#
loop_
_entity_poly.entity_id
_entity_poly.type
_entity_poly.pdbx_seq_one_letter_code
_entity_poly.pdbx_strand_id
1 'polypeptide(L)'
;MIIMKKENKKTKGIIMKKTFFKKLFTASIAAITALSVFRGVPTFADDTSATTMATGEANAVVKIRKTLNIAQGITTPNATFTFKFTEKSGTSSNGAPYEKGVNIPDISVTYSKTDNQVNDKIEKTTENIFGNTTYKHAGEYVYDVREDKSGWTAIEKDSKKIDAMRYDERTYEMHVIVKNKANGGVYISSVYFKENKQSNTAKVQPSETGVYNLFDNTYTKDASRDPKPDDPSKVDPTANALTITKKVDGASGDKTKDFHFHIRIQLPSTNKTAAEPIKNIVVQHGNASHELAVVAASESVDYDFTLKHGETFTVTQLPAGSKYTVTETGVPGYTASSVYLTNGTSTNGAAGQLGQDYKVENILLGEKTNNNTVTNKINDVTPTGLLIDNLPFILMIGLGLAGFVVLSKKRREA
;
A
#
# COMPACT_ATOMS: atom_id res chain seq x y z
N MET A 1 -71.99 -27.41 -15.17
CA MET A 1 -70.52 -27.23 -15.18
C MET A 1 -70.03 -27.59 -13.78
N ILE A 2 -69.62 -28.83 -13.51
CA ILE A 2 -68.29 -29.43 -13.85
C ILE A 2 -67.18 -28.65 -13.13
N ILE A 3 -66.37 -29.20 -12.20
CA ILE A 3 -66.30 -30.55 -11.59
C ILE A 3 -65.79 -30.41 -10.13
N MET A 4 -66.12 -31.35 -9.24
CA MET A 4 -65.59 -31.39 -7.86
C MET A 4 -64.21 -32.04 -7.76
N LYS A 5 -63.41 -31.53 -6.81
CA LYS A 5 -62.20 -32.12 -6.22
C LYS A 5 -62.39 -33.61 -5.87
N LYS A 6 -61.40 -34.47 -6.17
CA LYS A 6 -61.29 -35.81 -5.57
C LYS A 6 -59.85 -36.36 -5.56
N GLU A 7 -59.46 -36.95 -4.43
CA GLU A 7 -58.18 -37.66 -4.25
C GLU A 7 -58.21 -39.09 -4.82
N ASN A 8 -57.03 -39.65 -5.10
CA ASN A 8 -56.74 -41.11 -5.08
C ASN A 8 -55.22 -41.27 -4.83
N LYS A 9 -54.75 -41.95 -3.77
CA LYS A 9 -54.73 -43.39 -3.45
C LYS A 9 -53.59 -44.22 -4.08
N LYS A 10 -52.58 -44.51 -3.24
CA LYS A 10 -51.83 -45.77 -3.01
C LYS A 10 -51.51 -46.75 -4.17
N THR A 11 -50.21 -47.06 -4.27
CA THR A 11 -49.61 -48.41 -4.50
C THR A 11 -48.16 -48.37 -3.93
N LYS A 12 -47.75 -49.12 -2.90
CA LYS A 12 -47.54 -50.58 -2.66
C LYS A 12 -46.17 -51.12 -3.15
N GLY A 13 -45.44 -51.78 -2.23
CA GLY A 13 -44.14 -52.45 -2.40
C GLY A 13 -43.35 -52.50 -1.06
N ILE A 14 -43.73 -53.29 -0.04
CA ILE A 14 -43.31 -54.69 0.24
C ILE A 14 -41.75 -54.78 0.29
N ILE A 15 -41.05 -55.14 1.39
CA ILE A 15 -40.92 -56.48 2.04
C ILE A 15 -40.37 -56.35 3.50
N MET A 16 -40.83 -57.27 4.39
CA MET A 16 -40.23 -57.85 5.64
C MET A 16 -38.71 -57.58 5.92
N LYS A 17 -38.11 -57.56 7.12
CA LYS A 17 -38.28 -58.11 8.51
C LYS A 17 -37.41 -57.22 9.47
N LYS A 18 -37.22 -57.40 10.79
CA LYS A 18 -37.58 -58.43 11.79
C LYS A 18 -37.87 -57.80 13.19
N THR A 19 -37.95 -58.65 14.21
CA THR A 19 -38.35 -58.55 15.63
C THR A 19 -37.13 -58.35 16.59
N PHE A 20 -37.20 -57.48 17.62
CA PHE A 20 -37.34 -57.78 19.10
C PHE A 20 -36.08 -58.35 19.83
N PHE A 21 -35.80 -58.16 21.14
CA PHE A 21 -36.31 -57.31 22.25
C PHE A 21 -35.40 -57.42 23.51
N LYS A 22 -35.28 -56.34 24.30
CA LYS A 22 -35.20 -56.26 25.80
C LYS A 22 -34.09 -56.91 26.69
N LYS A 23 -33.70 -56.09 27.70
CA LYS A 23 -33.33 -56.38 29.12
C LYS A 23 -31.92 -56.96 29.39
N LEU A 24 -31.28 -56.78 30.57
CA LEU A 24 -31.80 -56.75 31.96
C LEU A 24 -30.87 -56.02 32.99
N PHE A 25 -31.48 -55.43 34.05
CA PHE A 25 -31.05 -55.09 35.44
C PHE A 25 -29.55 -55.15 35.88
N THR A 26 -28.96 -54.12 36.51
CA THR A 26 -29.07 -53.59 37.91
C THR A 26 -28.12 -54.25 38.93
N ALA A 27 -27.19 -53.47 39.49
CA ALA A 27 -26.53 -53.68 40.78
C ALA A 27 -26.16 -52.30 41.40
N SER A 28 -26.06 -52.20 42.73
CA SER A 28 -26.19 -50.94 43.49
C SER A 28 -25.22 -50.84 44.67
N ILE A 29 -25.08 -49.63 45.26
CA ILE A 29 -24.51 -49.32 46.62
C ILE A 29 -22.95 -49.37 46.67
N ALA A 30 -22.18 -48.47 47.32
CA ALA A 30 -22.40 -47.36 48.28
C ALA A 30 -21.64 -46.07 47.82
N ALA A 31 -22.10 -44.83 48.03
CA ALA A 31 -22.00 -43.95 49.22
C ALA A 31 -20.53 -43.75 49.73
N ILE A 32 -20.01 -42.54 50.05
CA ILE A 32 -20.56 -41.41 50.82
C ILE A 32 -19.95 -40.02 50.40
N THR A 33 -20.81 -39.00 50.34
CA THR A 33 -20.68 -37.52 50.40
C THR A 33 -19.39 -36.71 50.12
N ALA A 34 -19.65 -35.58 49.43
CA ALA A 34 -19.10 -34.21 49.63
C ALA A 34 -17.72 -33.81 49.03
N LEU A 35 -17.76 -33.21 47.84
CA LEU A 35 -16.96 -32.00 47.54
C LEU A 35 -17.71 -31.06 46.57
N SER A 36 -18.16 -29.94 47.12
CA SER A 36 -18.19 -28.58 46.56
C SER A 36 -18.14 -28.35 45.04
N VAL A 37 -19.19 -27.68 44.54
CA VAL A 37 -19.12 -26.53 43.61
C VAL A 37 -18.04 -26.61 42.52
N PHE A 38 -18.20 -27.51 41.54
CA PHE A 38 -17.64 -27.28 40.20
C PHE A 38 -18.42 -26.15 39.52
N ARG A 39 -18.04 -24.89 39.84
CA ARG A 39 -18.24 -23.78 38.91
C ARG A 39 -17.50 -24.16 37.64
N GLY A 40 -18.20 -24.23 36.52
CA GLY A 40 -17.57 -24.41 35.22
C GLY A 40 -16.60 -23.26 35.00
N VAL A 41 -15.31 -23.52 35.17
CA VAL A 41 -14.27 -22.64 34.64
C VAL A 41 -14.47 -22.70 33.13
N PRO A 42 -14.70 -21.58 32.43
CA PRO A 42 -14.64 -21.61 30.98
C PRO A 42 -13.23 -22.08 30.62
N THR A 43 -13.13 -23.27 30.02
CA THR A 43 -11.92 -23.71 29.35
C THR A 43 -11.74 -22.83 28.13
N PHE A 44 -11.18 -21.64 28.34
CA PHE A 44 -10.50 -20.91 27.28
C PHE A 44 -9.54 -21.92 26.66
N ALA A 45 -9.67 -22.13 25.35
CA ALA A 45 -8.66 -22.88 24.62
C ALA A 45 -7.32 -22.15 24.85
N ASP A 46 -6.36 -22.85 25.47
CA ASP A 46 -5.05 -22.24 25.72
C ASP A 46 -4.40 -21.98 24.35
N ASP A 47 -4.27 -20.70 24.03
CA ASP A 47 -3.77 -20.17 22.77
C ASP A 47 -2.24 -20.37 22.74
N THR A 48 -1.88 -21.64 22.58
CA THR A 48 -0.51 -22.14 22.60
C THR A 48 0.27 -21.71 21.36
N SER A 49 -0.39 -21.33 20.25
CA SER A 49 0.29 -20.76 19.07
C SER A 49 0.89 -19.39 19.33
N ALA A 50 0.33 -18.59 20.25
CA ALA A 50 0.87 -17.27 20.60
C ALA A 50 2.15 -17.32 21.45
N THR A 51 2.54 -18.51 21.93
CA THR A 51 3.63 -18.70 22.90
C THR A 51 4.80 -19.41 22.22
N THR A 52 5.96 -18.77 22.15
CA THR A 52 7.17 -19.41 21.64
C THR A 52 7.72 -20.35 22.70
N MET A 53 7.80 -21.65 22.39
CA MET A 53 8.25 -22.70 23.30
C MET A 53 9.70 -23.12 23.04
N ALA A 54 10.37 -23.62 24.07
CA ALA A 54 11.63 -24.35 23.96
C ALA A 54 11.46 -25.68 23.20
N THR A 55 12.50 -26.08 22.47
CA THR A 55 12.63 -27.46 21.95
C THR A 55 13.43 -28.28 22.96
N GLY A 56 12.74 -29.04 23.81
CA GLY A 56 13.36 -29.74 24.94
C GLY A 56 13.90 -28.75 25.99
N GLU A 57 15.14 -28.96 26.44
CA GLU A 57 15.83 -28.09 27.42
C GLU A 57 16.80 -27.09 26.78
N ALA A 58 16.66 -26.84 25.47
CA ALA A 58 17.31 -25.71 24.79
C ALA A 58 16.49 -24.43 25.03
N ASN A 59 17.16 -23.28 25.15
CA ASN A 59 16.45 -22.00 25.30
C ASN A 59 15.51 -21.75 24.12
N ALA A 60 14.29 -21.28 24.41
CA ALA A 60 13.41 -20.72 23.39
C ALA A 60 14.14 -19.60 22.62
N VAL A 61 14.01 -19.61 21.29
CA VAL A 61 14.64 -18.63 20.39
C VAL A 61 13.58 -17.61 19.99
N VAL A 62 13.84 -16.34 20.27
CA VAL A 62 12.90 -15.24 19.96
C VAL A 62 13.61 -14.15 19.18
N LYS A 63 13.00 -13.71 18.10
CA LYS A 63 13.47 -12.63 17.22
C LYS A 63 12.38 -11.58 17.05
N ILE A 64 12.76 -10.31 16.97
CA ILE A 64 11.85 -9.21 16.68
C ILE A 64 11.98 -8.89 15.20
N ARG A 65 10.85 -8.87 14.48
CA ARG A 65 10.79 -8.35 13.12
C ARG A 65 10.32 -6.90 13.17
N LYS A 66 11.16 -6.02 12.65
CA LYS A 66 10.82 -4.62 12.37
C LYS A 66 10.21 -4.52 10.99
N THR A 67 9.14 -3.73 10.88
CA THR A 67 8.61 -3.27 9.59
C THR A 67 8.90 -1.78 9.43
N LEU A 68 9.49 -1.40 8.30
CA LEU A 68 9.58 -0.02 7.83
C LEU A 68 8.67 0.12 6.61
N ASN A 69 7.52 0.78 6.78
CA ASN A 69 6.64 1.13 5.67
C ASN A 69 7.26 2.30 4.90
N ILE A 70 7.44 2.14 3.59
CA ILE A 70 8.13 3.09 2.70
C ILE A 70 7.62 2.89 1.27
N ALA A 71 7.12 3.96 0.66
CA ALA A 71 6.49 3.89 -0.65
C ALA A 71 7.49 3.73 -1.81
N GLN A 72 6.99 3.30 -2.97
CA GLN A 72 7.75 3.25 -4.22
C GLN A 72 8.39 4.61 -4.58
N GLY A 73 9.57 4.59 -5.22
CA GLY A 73 10.22 5.82 -5.68
C GLY A 73 10.94 6.65 -4.60
N ILE A 74 11.14 6.07 -3.41
CA ILE A 74 11.90 6.64 -2.30
C ILE A 74 13.16 5.80 -2.06
N THR A 75 14.32 6.45 -1.89
CA THR A 75 15.56 5.79 -1.44
C THR A 75 15.48 5.55 0.06
N THR A 76 15.71 4.30 0.48
CA THR A 76 15.68 3.89 1.89
C THR A 76 16.68 4.69 2.73
N PRO A 77 16.24 5.33 3.84
CA PRO A 77 17.11 6.14 4.66
C PRO A 77 18.08 5.27 5.47
N ASN A 78 19.21 5.86 5.86
CA ASN A 78 20.04 5.27 6.90
C ASN A 78 19.33 5.46 8.25
N ALA A 79 18.84 4.37 8.85
CA ALA A 79 18.06 4.40 10.08
C ALA A 79 18.34 3.16 10.94
N THR A 80 18.64 3.32 12.22
CA THR A 80 18.85 2.22 13.17
C THR A 80 17.78 2.24 14.25
N PHE A 81 16.84 1.29 14.18
CA PHE A 81 15.81 1.14 15.21
C PHE A 81 16.33 0.24 16.33
N THR A 82 16.18 0.69 17.58
CA THR A 82 16.74 0.02 18.76
C THR A 82 15.62 -0.37 19.72
N PHE A 83 15.54 -1.65 20.06
CA PHE A 83 14.57 -2.19 21.00
C PHE A 83 15.22 -2.27 22.39
N LYS A 84 14.55 -1.65 23.37
CA LYS A 84 14.98 -1.56 24.76
C LYS A 84 14.11 -2.44 25.64
N PHE A 85 14.74 -3.14 26.57
CA PHE A 85 14.10 -4.04 27.54
C PHE A 85 14.27 -3.45 28.95
N THR A 86 13.22 -3.43 29.76
CA THR A 86 13.27 -2.88 31.13
C THR A 86 12.53 -3.80 32.09
N GLU A 87 13.20 -4.26 33.15
CA GLU A 87 12.62 -5.22 34.10
C GLU A 87 11.38 -4.68 34.82
N LYS A 88 10.29 -5.46 34.78
CA LYS A 88 9.00 -5.12 35.36
C LYS A 88 8.79 -5.78 36.72
N SER A 89 8.19 -5.06 37.66
CA SER A 89 7.72 -5.64 38.93
C SER A 89 6.30 -6.19 38.77
N GLY A 90 5.98 -7.27 39.47
CA GLY A 90 4.63 -7.83 39.50
C GLY A 90 4.60 -9.20 40.16
N THR A 91 3.50 -9.91 39.97
CA THR A 91 3.27 -11.23 40.58
C THR A 91 2.83 -12.21 39.50
N SER A 92 3.53 -13.34 39.45
CA SER A 92 3.29 -14.50 38.60
C SER A 92 1.93 -15.14 38.90
N SER A 93 1.40 -15.90 37.94
CA SER A 93 0.10 -16.60 38.10
C SER A 93 0.06 -17.62 39.27
N ASN A 94 1.23 -18.08 39.74
CA ASN A 94 1.38 -18.98 40.88
C ASN A 94 1.53 -18.25 42.24
N GLY A 95 1.45 -16.91 42.27
CA GLY A 95 1.59 -16.09 43.47
C GLY A 95 3.03 -15.69 43.84
N ALA A 96 4.05 -16.20 43.14
CA ALA A 96 5.44 -15.75 43.31
C ALA A 96 5.65 -14.36 42.66
N PRO A 97 6.53 -13.49 43.19
CA PRO A 97 6.91 -12.26 42.48
C PRO A 97 7.56 -12.57 41.13
N TYR A 98 7.54 -11.61 40.20
CA TYR A 98 8.40 -11.69 39.00
C TYR A 98 9.88 -11.57 39.40
N GLU A 99 10.71 -12.40 38.79
CA GLU A 99 12.16 -12.43 39.03
C GLU A 99 12.90 -11.31 38.29
N LYS A 100 14.08 -10.94 38.80
CA LYS A 100 14.86 -9.77 38.37
C LYS A 100 16.38 -10.02 38.39
N GLY A 101 17.16 -9.04 37.94
CA GLY A 101 18.61 -9.07 37.92
C GLY A 101 19.22 -9.76 36.69
N VAL A 102 18.46 -9.85 35.59
CA VAL A 102 18.91 -10.43 34.31
C VAL A 102 18.62 -9.44 33.19
N ASN A 103 19.64 -8.64 32.86
CA ASN A 103 19.57 -7.67 31.78
C ASN A 103 19.54 -8.33 30.40
N ILE A 104 18.62 -7.87 29.55
CA ILE A 104 18.62 -8.14 28.11
C ILE A 104 19.22 -6.91 27.43
N PRO A 105 20.37 -7.02 26.72
CA PRO A 105 20.96 -5.89 26.01
C PRO A 105 20.00 -5.27 24.98
N ASP A 106 20.15 -3.98 24.74
CA ASP A 106 19.51 -3.31 23.61
C ASP A 106 19.89 -4.05 22.31
N ILE A 107 18.90 -4.31 21.46
CA ILE A 107 19.09 -4.98 20.17
C ILE A 107 18.50 -4.12 19.05
N SER A 108 19.22 -4.02 17.93
CA SER A 108 18.90 -3.06 16.88
C SER A 108 18.84 -3.70 15.49
N VAL A 109 18.14 -3.03 14.58
CA VAL A 109 18.19 -3.32 13.14
C VAL A 109 18.48 -2.02 12.38
N THR A 110 19.40 -2.10 11.42
CA THR A 110 19.79 -0.95 10.58
C THR A 110 19.26 -1.11 9.17
N TYR A 111 18.64 -0.06 8.66
CA TYR A 111 18.21 0.14 7.28
C TYR A 111 19.16 1.11 6.58
N SER A 112 19.28 0.97 5.27
CA SER A 112 20.17 1.76 4.43
C SER A 112 19.72 1.74 2.97
N LYS A 113 20.33 2.57 2.12
CA LYS A 113 20.02 2.67 0.68
C LYS A 113 20.15 1.36 -0.14
N THR A 114 20.77 0.30 0.40
CA THR A 114 20.84 -1.00 -0.27
C THR A 114 19.62 -1.89 -0.01
N ASP A 115 18.79 -1.52 0.96
CA ASP A 115 17.58 -2.25 1.31
C ASP A 115 16.42 -1.81 0.42
N ASN A 116 15.93 -2.73 -0.41
CA ASN A 116 14.87 -2.44 -1.38
C ASN A 116 13.49 -2.81 -0.80
N GLN A 117 12.50 -1.94 -0.98
CA GLN A 117 11.12 -2.21 -0.56
C GLN A 117 10.42 -3.22 -1.46
N VAL A 118 9.52 -3.99 -0.87
CA VAL A 118 8.59 -4.88 -1.55
C VAL A 118 7.19 -4.63 -0.97
N ASN A 119 6.23 -4.28 -1.82
CA ASN A 119 4.85 -3.96 -1.44
C ASN A 119 4.75 -2.84 -0.38
N ASP A 120 5.43 -1.72 -0.64
CA ASP A 120 5.50 -0.50 0.18
C ASP A 120 6.08 -0.70 1.60
N LYS A 121 6.92 -1.73 1.79
CA LYS A 121 7.61 -1.97 3.06
C LYS A 121 8.96 -2.69 2.91
N ILE A 122 9.78 -2.59 3.94
CA ILE A 122 10.99 -3.39 4.16
C ILE A 122 10.85 -4.04 5.53
N GLU A 123 11.12 -5.34 5.61
CA GLU A 123 11.10 -6.09 6.87
C GLU A 123 12.53 -6.58 7.21
N LYS A 124 12.98 -6.32 8.44
CA LYS A 124 14.24 -6.87 8.97
C LYS A 124 14.01 -7.55 10.31
N THR A 125 14.59 -8.73 10.48
CA THR A 125 14.47 -9.53 11.70
C THR A 125 15.78 -9.50 12.48
N THR A 126 15.73 -9.34 13.79
CA THR A 126 16.90 -9.38 14.68
C THR A 126 17.54 -10.77 14.73
N GLU A 127 18.71 -10.86 15.35
CA GLU A 127 19.14 -12.13 15.95
C GLU A 127 18.31 -12.49 17.19
N ASN A 128 18.60 -13.67 17.78
CA ASN A 128 17.94 -14.11 19.00
C ASN A 128 18.16 -13.07 20.12
N ILE A 129 17.07 -12.49 20.65
CA ILE A 129 17.13 -11.44 21.67
C ILE A 129 17.81 -11.92 22.96
N PHE A 130 17.79 -13.23 23.23
CA PHE A 130 18.46 -13.85 24.38
C PHE A 130 19.90 -14.31 24.11
N GLY A 131 20.46 -14.03 22.92
CA GLY A 131 21.76 -14.57 22.49
C GLY A 131 22.93 -14.24 23.43
N ASN A 132 22.84 -13.11 24.16
CA ASN A 132 23.84 -12.65 25.12
C ASN A 132 23.29 -12.58 26.57
N THR A 133 22.26 -13.35 26.90
CA THR A 133 21.58 -13.32 28.21
C THR A 133 21.61 -14.69 28.88
N THR A 134 22.01 -14.73 30.15
CA THR A 134 22.09 -15.97 30.95
C THR A 134 21.27 -15.85 32.24
N TYR A 135 20.25 -16.70 32.36
CA TYR A 135 19.45 -16.85 33.57
C TYR A 135 20.13 -17.82 34.56
N LYS A 136 19.98 -17.56 35.87
CA LYS A 136 20.67 -18.32 36.93
C LYS A 136 19.76 -19.27 37.72
N HIS A 137 18.45 -19.01 37.75
CA HIS A 137 17.44 -19.83 38.44
C HIS A 137 16.12 -19.78 37.67
N ALA A 138 15.19 -20.66 38.04
CA ALA A 138 13.84 -20.68 37.49
C ALA A 138 12.99 -19.52 38.02
N GLY A 139 11.93 -19.17 37.27
CA GLY A 139 11.00 -18.12 37.60
C GLY A 139 10.37 -17.47 36.36
N GLU A 140 9.47 -16.51 36.57
CA GLU A 140 8.88 -15.69 35.51
C GLU A 140 9.55 -14.32 35.55
N TYR A 141 10.33 -13.99 34.52
CA TYR A 141 10.99 -12.70 34.34
C TYR A 141 10.17 -11.88 33.35
N VAL A 142 9.75 -10.67 33.72
CA VAL A 142 8.89 -9.83 32.86
C VAL A 142 9.60 -8.53 32.53
N TYR A 143 9.50 -8.11 31.26
CA TYR A 143 10.15 -6.93 30.73
C TYR A 143 9.14 -6.05 29.99
N ASP A 144 9.16 -4.75 30.25
CA ASP A 144 8.59 -3.76 29.34
C ASP A 144 9.54 -3.59 28.15
N VAL A 145 9.02 -3.81 26.95
CA VAL A 145 9.74 -3.76 25.67
C VAL A 145 9.21 -2.60 24.85
N ARG A 146 10.10 -1.74 24.35
CA ARG A 146 9.76 -0.59 23.50
C ARG A 146 10.81 -0.36 22.43
N GLU A 147 10.42 0.25 21.34
CA GLU A 147 11.35 0.89 20.42
C GLU A 147 11.78 2.27 20.96
N ASP A 148 13.05 2.62 20.77
CA ASP A 148 13.56 3.96 21.02
C ASP A 148 13.33 4.88 19.82
N LYS A 149 12.88 6.11 20.07
CA LYS A 149 12.55 7.09 19.02
C LYS A 149 13.79 7.85 18.53
N SER A 150 14.82 7.10 18.18
CA SER A 150 16.16 7.60 17.83
C SER A 150 16.79 6.79 16.68
N GLY A 151 18.00 7.15 16.27
CA GLY A 151 18.76 6.41 15.26
C GLY A 151 18.45 6.76 13.79
N TRP A 152 17.64 7.79 13.54
CA TRP A 152 17.44 8.42 12.24
C TRP A 152 17.39 9.95 12.38
N THR A 153 17.82 10.67 11.34
CA THR A 153 17.81 12.14 11.25
C THR A 153 17.17 12.58 9.93
N ALA A 154 16.31 13.59 9.98
CA ALA A 154 15.68 14.15 8.80
C ALA A 154 16.68 14.82 7.84
N ILE A 155 16.39 14.73 6.55
CA ILE A 155 16.95 15.58 5.50
C ILE A 155 16.26 16.95 5.63
N GLU A 156 17.05 17.98 5.98
CA GLU A 156 16.57 19.33 6.17
C GLU A 156 17.45 20.32 5.38
N LYS A 157 16.82 21.26 4.68
CA LYS A 157 17.49 22.35 3.96
C LYS A 157 16.65 23.62 4.05
N ASP A 158 17.30 24.76 4.29
CA ASP A 158 16.64 26.06 4.45
C ASP A 158 15.49 26.03 5.48
N SER A 159 15.72 25.35 6.62
CA SER A 159 14.75 25.08 7.70
C SER A 159 13.48 24.32 7.29
N LYS A 160 13.50 23.64 6.13
CA LYS A 160 12.42 22.79 5.64
C LYS A 160 12.86 21.33 5.62
N LYS A 161 12.09 20.49 6.30
CA LYS A 161 12.25 19.03 6.26
C LYS A 161 11.69 18.48 4.96
N ILE A 162 12.42 17.55 4.37
CA ILE A 162 12.06 16.87 3.10
C ILE A 162 11.50 15.49 3.38
N ASP A 163 11.81 14.91 4.54
CA ASP A 163 11.35 13.60 4.96
C ASP A 163 10.94 13.56 6.45
N ALA A 164 10.21 12.50 6.80
CA ALA A 164 9.68 12.29 8.12
C ALA A 164 9.64 10.79 8.45
N MET A 165 9.88 10.47 9.73
CA MET A 165 9.76 9.12 10.29
C MET A 165 8.70 9.14 11.39
N ARG A 166 7.59 8.41 11.20
CA ARG A 166 6.73 8.03 12.32
C ARG A 166 7.32 6.79 12.98
N TYR A 167 7.73 6.94 14.24
CA TYR A 167 8.10 5.82 15.10
C TYR A 167 6.86 5.12 15.65
N ASP A 168 7.00 3.85 16.00
CA ASP A 168 6.01 3.12 16.79
C ASP A 168 5.96 3.68 18.22
N GLU A 169 4.77 3.69 18.80
CA GLU A 169 4.53 4.11 20.19
C GLU A 169 3.99 2.98 21.08
N ARG A 170 3.74 1.81 20.49
CA ARG A 170 3.33 0.61 21.23
C ARG A 170 4.46 0.15 22.14
N THR A 171 4.07 -0.41 23.26
CA THR A 171 4.98 -1.02 24.23
C THR A 171 4.40 -2.36 24.66
N TYR A 172 5.26 -3.32 24.97
CA TYR A 172 4.86 -4.70 25.19
C TYR A 172 5.38 -5.23 26.53
N GLU A 173 4.54 -5.99 27.22
CA GLU A 173 4.94 -6.90 28.29
C GLU A 173 5.50 -8.18 27.65
N MET A 174 6.81 -8.41 27.75
CA MET A 174 7.43 -9.69 27.41
C MET A 174 7.56 -10.54 28.67
N HIS A 175 6.91 -11.70 28.68
CA HIS A 175 7.03 -12.69 29.75
C HIS A 175 8.01 -13.79 29.34
N VAL A 176 9.06 -13.99 30.13
CA VAL A 176 10.13 -14.98 29.91
C VAL A 176 10.08 -16.00 31.05
N ILE A 177 9.54 -17.18 30.78
CA ILE A 177 9.37 -18.23 31.79
C ILE A 177 10.56 -19.18 31.73
N VAL A 178 11.34 -19.18 32.80
CA VAL A 178 12.58 -19.97 32.95
C VAL A 178 12.31 -21.17 33.86
N LYS A 179 12.77 -22.36 33.46
CA LYS A 179 12.60 -23.61 34.20
C LYS A 179 13.93 -24.28 34.48
N ASN A 180 13.96 -25.09 35.54
CA ASN A 180 15.10 -25.96 35.85
C ASN A 180 15.22 -27.07 34.80
N LYS A 181 16.46 -27.39 34.45
CA LYS A 181 16.82 -28.60 33.69
C LYS A 181 16.84 -29.82 34.60
N ALA A 182 16.58 -31.00 34.05
CA ALA A 182 16.65 -32.26 34.78
C ALA A 182 18.02 -32.51 35.43
N ASN A 183 19.10 -32.12 34.75
CA ASN A 183 20.49 -32.32 35.18
C ASN A 183 21.15 -31.05 35.77
N GLY A 184 20.35 -30.09 36.23
CA GLY A 184 20.83 -28.85 36.84
C GLY A 184 21.09 -27.71 35.84
N GLY A 185 21.10 -26.48 36.38
CA GLY A 185 20.98 -25.27 35.57
C GLY A 185 19.56 -25.04 35.07
N VAL A 186 19.39 -24.04 34.18
CA VAL A 186 18.06 -23.58 33.73
C VAL A 186 18.01 -23.35 32.23
N TYR A 187 16.80 -23.26 31.69
CA TYR A 187 16.52 -22.87 30.31
C TYR A 187 15.29 -21.97 30.21
N ILE A 188 15.26 -21.11 29.19
CA ILE A 188 14.07 -20.35 28.82
C ILE A 188 13.06 -21.32 28.22
N SER A 189 12.03 -21.69 28.98
CA SER A 189 11.03 -22.70 28.58
C SER A 189 9.98 -22.15 27.63
N SER A 190 9.57 -20.89 27.81
CA SER A 190 8.54 -20.26 26.98
C SER A 190 8.58 -18.74 27.07
N VAL A 191 8.24 -18.07 25.96
CA VAL A 191 8.17 -16.61 25.87
C VAL A 191 6.89 -16.20 25.14
N TYR A 192 6.22 -15.16 25.64
CA TYR A 192 5.11 -14.51 24.95
C TYR A 192 5.10 -13.00 25.21
N PHE A 193 4.36 -12.27 24.37
CA PHE A 193 4.18 -10.82 24.49
C PHE A 193 2.70 -10.45 24.71
N LYS A 194 2.45 -9.33 25.38
CA LYS A 194 1.14 -8.63 25.45
C LYS A 194 1.36 -7.15 25.17
N GLU A 195 0.40 -6.45 24.58
CA GLU A 195 0.51 -5.00 24.37
C GLU A 195 0.02 -4.22 25.59
N ASN A 196 0.86 -3.34 26.16
CA ASN A 196 0.67 -2.69 27.47
C ASN A 196 -0.52 -1.70 27.56
N LYS A 197 -1.27 -1.50 26.47
CA LYS A 197 -2.39 -0.54 26.40
C LYS A 197 -3.62 -1.09 25.67
N GLN A 198 -3.65 -2.38 25.32
CA GLN A 198 -4.82 -3.00 24.70
C GLN A 198 -5.87 -3.39 25.76
N SER A 199 -7.15 -3.10 25.49
CA SER A 199 -8.26 -3.50 26.37
C SER A 199 -8.50 -5.01 26.39
N ASN A 200 -7.97 -5.74 25.41
CA ASN A 200 -7.93 -7.19 25.33
C ASN A 200 -6.57 -7.70 25.85
N THR A 201 -6.59 -8.60 26.83
CA THR A 201 -5.40 -9.22 27.43
C THR A 201 -4.75 -10.31 26.55
N ALA A 202 -4.97 -10.24 25.24
CA ALA A 202 -4.54 -11.25 24.28
C ALA A 202 -3.00 -11.29 24.17
N LYS A 203 -2.47 -12.49 23.97
CA LYS A 203 -1.05 -12.66 23.61
C LYS A 203 -0.86 -12.19 22.15
N VAL A 204 0.25 -11.51 21.87
CA VAL A 204 0.64 -11.18 20.50
C VAL A 204 0.96 -12.48 19.76
N GLN A 205 0.33 -12.72 18.60
CA GLN A 205 0.65 -13.88 17.77
C GLN A 205 1.98 -13.66 17.04
N PRO A 206 2.88 -14.66 17.01
CA PRO A 206 4.09 -14.59 16.20
C PRO A 206 3.73 -14.66 14.70
N SER A 207 4.55 -14.05 13.84
CA SER A 207 4.38 -14.12 12.38
C SER A 207 4.89 -15.44 11.80
N GLU A 208 5.97 -15.96 12.39
CA GLU A 208 6.60 -17.25 12.13
C GLU A 208 7.14 -17.80 13.46
N THR A 209 7.50 -19.08 13.56
CA THR A 209 7.98 -19.69 14.82
C THR A 209 9.12 -18.88 15.47
N GLY A 210 8.84 -18.28 16.63
CA GLY A 210 9.80 -17.46 17.38
C GLY A 210 10.00 -16.03 16.84
N VAL A 211 9.27 -15.59 15.81
CA VAL A 211 9.41 -14.26 15.20
C VAL A 211 8.18 -13.41 15.47
N TYR A 212 8.37 -12.24 16.08
CA TYR A 212 7.27 -11.33 16.44
C TYR A 212 7.38 -9.99 15.71
N ASN A 213 6.30 -9.59 15.02
CA ASN A 213 6.20 -8.31 14.33
C ASN A 213 5.72 -7.22 15.32
N LEU A 214 6.57 -6.83 16.27
CA LEU A 214 6.20 -5.94 17.37
C LEU A 214 6.13 -4.46 16.97
N PHE A 215 6.98 -4.01 16.03
CA PHE A 215 7.15 -2.59 15.77
C PHE A 215 7.07 -2.25 14.28
N ASP A 216 6.20 -1.31 13.91
CA ASP A 216 6.09 -0.75 12.57
C ASP A 216 6.25 0.78 12.55
N ASN A 217 7.15 1.23 11.68
CA ASN A 217 7.41 2.64 11.42
C ASN A 217 6.98 3.00 10.01
N THR A 218 6.81 4.29 9.76
CA THR A 218 6.50 4.79 8.43
C THR A 218 7.46 5.91 8.07
N TYR A 219 8.16 5.73 6.96
CA TYR A 219 9.00 6.76 6.35
C TYR A 219 8.29 7.38 5.15
N THR A 220 8.25 8.70 5.12
CA THR A 220 7.67 9.50 4.04
C THR A 220 8.66 10.58 3.63
N LYS A 221 8.66 10.92 2.34
CA LYS A 221 9.55 11.91 1.73
C LYS A 221 8.76 12.73 0.71
N ASP A 222 9.09 13.99 0.52
CA ASP A 222 8.47 14.83 -0.51
C ASP A 222 8.87 14.40 -1.92
N ALA A 223 7.92 14.43 -2.85
CA ALA A 223 8.16 14.18 -4.27
C ALA A 223 8.97 15.33 -4.91
N SER A 224 9.80 15.00 -5.91
CA SER A 224 10.64 15.93 -6.70
C SER A 224 11.73 16.74 -5.97
N ARG A 225 11.74 16.77 -4.63
CA ARG A 225 12.66 17.61 -3.83
C ARG A 225 14.05 17.03 -3.60
N ASP A 226 14.29 15.78 -3.97
CA ASP A 226 15.61 15.13 -3.87
C ASP A 226 16.03 14.55 -5.24
N PRO A 227 16.54 15.39 -6.16
CA PRO A 227 16.98 14.94 -7.48
C PRO A 227 18.21 14.02 -7.45
N LYS A 228 18.95 13.99 -6.33
CA LYS A 228 20.17 13.18 -6.17
C LYS A 228 20.31 12.69 -4.72
N PRO A 229 19.65 11.57 -4.34
CA PRO A 229 19.59 11.08 -2.95
C PRO A 229 20.93 10.65 -2.31
N ASP A 230 22.00 10.54 -3.09
CA ASP A 230 23.36 10.33 -2.61
C ASP A 230 24.12 11.64 -2.28
N ASP A 231 23.50 12.81 -2.47
CA ASP A 231 24.12 14.13 -2.36
C ASP A 231 23.15 15.17 -1.78
N PRO A 232 23.05 15.30 -0.44
CA PRO A 232 22.12 16.21 0.23
C PRO A 232 22.27 17.69 -0.17
N SER A 233 23.38 18.09 -0.79
CA SER A 233 23.53 19.46 -1.31
C SER A 233 22.53 19.79 -2.42
N LYS A 234 22.08 18.76 -3.16
CA LYS A 234 21.20 18.85 -4.34
C LYS A 234 19.71 18.87 -4.02
N VAL A 235 19.33 18.67 -2.75
CA VAL A 235 17.97 18.87 -2.27
C VAL A 235 17.45 20.25 -2.69
N ASP A 236 16.22 20.32 -3.17
CA ASP A 236 15.52 21.56 -3.50
C ASP A 236 14.20 21.64 -2.70
N PRO A 237 14.16 22.42 -1.59
CA PRO A 237 12.96 22.57 -0.77
C PRO A 237 11.90 23.51 -1.39
N THR A 238 12.09 23.92 -2.64
CA THR A 238 11.15 24.75 -3.43
C THR A 238 10.62 24.05 -4.67
N ALA A 239 11.14 22.87 -5.03
CA ALA A 239 10.63 22.10 -6.14
C ALA A 239 9.16 21.69 -5.93
N ASN A 240 8.35 21.90 -6.98
CA ASN A 240 6.98 21.40 -7.07
C ASN A 240 7.00 19.87 -7.22
N ALA A 241 6.04 19.19 -6.59
CA ALA A 241 5.90 17.75 -6.67
C ALA A 241 5.64 17.25 -8.11
N LEU A 242 4.84 17.99 -8.89
CA LEU A 242 4.55 17.71 -10.30
C LEU A 242 4.34 19.02 -11.07
N THR A 243 4.86 19.08 -12.29
CA THR A 243 4.53 20.11 -13.29
C THR A 243 4.06 19.44 -14.58
N ILE A 244 2.90 19.82 -15.08
CA ILE A 244 2.37 19.43 -16.40
C ILE A 244 2.38 20.66 -17.30
N THR A 245 3.06 20.59 -18.45
CA THR A 245 3.20 21.68 -19.42
C THR A 245 2.47 21.34 -20.70
N LYS A 246 1.68 22.28 -21.25
CA LYS A 246 1.03 22.11 -22.56
C LYS A 246 1.93 22.61 -23.69
N LYS A 247 2.18 21.76 -24.70
CA LYS A 247 2.80 22.15 -25.97
C LYS A 247 1.78 22.01 -27.11
N VAL A 248 1.82 22.94 -28.07
CA VAL A 248 1.11 22.87 -29.35
C VAL A 248 2.18 22.92 -30.45
N ASP A 249 2.05 22.06 -31.45
CA ASP A 249 3.07 21.75 -32.45
C ASP A 249 2.43 21.69 -33.86
N GLY A 250 3.18 22.10 -34.89
CA GLY A 250 2.64 22.42 -36.23
C GLY A 250 2.37 23.92 -36.40
N ALA A 251 2.54 24.45 -37.63
CA ALA A 251 2.37 25.89 -37.89
C ALA A 251 0.88 26.31 -37.91
N SER A 252 -0.01 25.38 -38.23
CA SER A 252 -1.47 25.54 -38.18
C SER A 252 -2.06 25.32 -36.78
N GLY A 253 -1.22 25.17 -35.75
CA GLY A 253 -1.63 24.95 -34.35
C GLY A 253 -2.14 26.21 -33.67
N ASP A 254 -3.36 26.15 -33.14
CA ASP A 254 -3.93 27.22 -32.32
C ASP A 254 -3.26 27.22 -30.93
N LYS A 255 -2.42 28.24 -30.71
CA LYS A 255 -1.68 28.44 -29.46
C LYS A 255 -2.49 29.17 -28.39
N THR A 256 -3.65 29.72 -28.75
CA THR A 256 -4.56 30.46 -27.85
C THR A 256 -5.69 29.61 -27.31
N LYS A 257 -5.95 28.46 -27.94
CA LYS A 257 -6.95 27.48 -27.53
C LYS A 257 -6.67 26.87 -26.15
N ASP A 258 -7.72 26.84 -25.33
CA ASP A 258 -7.78 26.02 -24.13
C ASP A 258 -7.95 24.53 -24.48
N PHE A 259 -7.05 23.70 -23.94
CA PHE A 259 -7.15 22.23 -23.96
C PHE A 259 -7.58 21.75 -22.57
N HIS A 260 -8.60 20.90 -22.52
CA HIS A 260 -9.21 20.43 -21.27
C HIS A 260 -8.49 19.20 -20.73
N PHE A 261 -8.17 19.24 -19.43
CA PHE A 261 -7.49 18.18 -18.71
C PHE A 261 -8.29 17.76 -17.48
N HIS A 262 -8.21 16.46 -17.19
CA HIS A 262 -8.63 15.85 -15.95
C HIS A 262 -7.42 15.14 -15.33
N ILE A 263 -7.06 15.47 -14.08
CA ILE A 263 -6.03 14.76 -13.32
C ILE A 263 -6.63 14.08 -12.09
N ARG A 264 -6.27 12.81 -11.90
CA ARG A 264 -6.45 12.08 -10.66
C ARG A 264 -5.10 11.81 -10.01
N ILE A 265 -4.95 12.22 -8.76
CA ILE A 265 -3.78 11.97 -7.92
C ILE A 265 -4.18 10.94 -6.86
N GLN A 266 -3.33 9.94 -6.67
CA GLN A 266 -3.47 8.87 -5.68
C GLN A 266 -2.28 8.97 -4.72
N LEU A 267 -2.54 9.23 -3.44
CA LEU A 267 -1.51 9.22 -2.40
C LEU A 267 -1.07 7.77 -2.09
N PRO A 268 0.18 7.56 -1.64
CA PRO A 268 0.70 6.24 -1.31
C PRO A 268 0.05 5.67 -0.05
N SER A 269 0.13 4.35 0.09
CA SER A 269 -0.32 3.60 1.28
C SER A 269 0.25 4.16 2.60
N THR A 270 1.49 4.68 2.56
CA THR A 270 2.18 5.29 3.70
C THR A 270 1.56 6.59 4.20
N ASN A 271 0.71 7.29 3.44
CA ASN A 271 0.08 8.53 3.90
C ASN A 271 -0.75 8.31 5.18
N LYS A 272 -1.48 7.19 5.25
CA LYS A 272 -2.35 6.82 6.38
C LYS A 272 -1.62 6.65 7.71
N THR A 273 -0.33 6.32 7.67
CA THR A 273 0.51 6.05 8.84
C THR A 273 1.72 6.98 8.91
N ALA A 274 1.74 8.06 8.11
CA ALA A 274 2.76 9.08 8.14
C ALA A 274 2.79 9.81 9.50
N ALA A 275 3.90 10.49 9.80
CA ALA A 275 3.95 11.36 10.97
C ALA A 275 2.99 12.56 10.80
N GLU A 276 2.96 13.13 9.60
CA GLU A 276 2.07 14.21 9.19
C GLU A 276 1.30 13.80 7.92
N PRO A 277 0.14 13.12 8.03
CA PRO A 277 -0.67 12.72 6.88
C PRO A 277 -1.19 13.93 6.07
N ILE A 278 -0.98 13.91 4.76
CA ILE A 278 -1.47 14.95 3.85
C ILE A 278 -2.98 14.76 3.66
N LYS A 279 -3.73 15.83 3.94
CA LYS A 279 -5.20 15.90 3.87
C LYS A 279 -5.72 16.85 2.80
N ASN A 280 -4.89 17.81 2.37
CA ASN A 280 -5.18 18.77 1.33
C ASN A 280 -3.99 18.86 0.36
N ILE A 281 -4.25 19.11 -0.91
CA ILE A 281 -3.25 19.26 -1.97
C ILE A 281 -3.39 20.66 -2.58
N VAL A 282 -2.30 21.42 -2.65
CA VAL A 282 -2.29 22.72 -3.34
C VAL A 282 -1.91 22.54 -4.80
N VAL A 283 -2.77 23.04 -5.69
CA VAL A 283 -2.58 23.03 -7.14
C VAL A 283 -2.65 24.46 -7.71
N GLN A 284 -1.89 24.73 -8.77
CA GLN A 284 -1.85 26.05 -9.41
C GLN A 284 -1.90 25.91 -10.93
N HIS A 285 -2.62 26.82 -11.59
CA HIS A 285 -2.60 26.99 -13.05
C HIS A 285 -2.99 28.42 -13.39
N GLY A 286 -2.34 29.00 -14.41
CA GLY A 286 -2.41 30.44 -14.68
C GLY A 286 -2.05 31.25 -13.43
N ASN A 287 -2.92 32.18 -13.04
CA ASN A 287 -2.79 32.98 -11.82
C ASN A 287 -3.58 32.40 -10.62
N ALA A 288 -4.21 31.24 -10.77
CA ALA A 288 -5.08 30.66 -9.75
C ALA A 288 -4.34 29.62 -8.89
N SER A 289 -4.63 29.63 -7.59
CA SER A 289 -4.17 28.62 -6.63
C SER A 289 -5.38 28.05 -5.90
N HIS A 290 -5.48 26.73 -5.85
CA HIS A 290 -6.59 26.01 -5.23
C HIS A 290 -6.07 25.00 -4.21
N GLU A 291 -6.78 24.85 -3.09
CA GLU A 291 -6.55 23.81 -2.11
C GLU A 291 -7.64 22.75 -2.24
N LEU A 292 -7.23 21.50 -2.48
CA LEU A 292 -8.12 20.37 -2.79
C LEU A 292 -8.09 19.35 -1.67
N ALA A 293 -9.25 19.04 -1.07
CA ALA A 293 -9.35 18.06 0.00
C ALA A 293 -9.17 16.62 -0.52
N VAL A 294 -8.37 15.83 0.18
CA VAL A 294 -8.15 14.40 -0.09
C VAL A 294 -9.36 13.59 0.32
N VAL A 295 -9.86 12.75 -0.58
CA VAL A 295 -10.94 11.81 -0.29
C VAL A 295 -10.39 10.65 0.55
N ALA A 296 -10.55 10.73 1.87
CA ALA A 296 -9.95 9.80 2.83
C ALA A 296 -10.28 8.30 2.61
N ALA A 297 -11.43 7.99 1.98
CA ALA A 297 -11.78 6.60 1.64
C ALA A 297 -10.88 5.99 0.56
N SER A 298 -10.47 6.80 -0.43
CA SER A 298 -9.66 6.39 -1.58
C SER A 298 -8.22 6.90 -1.53
N GLU A 299 -7.86 7.79 -0.61
CA GLU A 299 -6.58 8.52 -0.60
C GLU A 299 -6.31 9.26 -1.92
N SER A 300 -7.36 9.80 -2.56
CA SER A 300 -7.26 10.41 -3.89
C SER A 300 -7.82 11.83 -3.95
N VAL A 301 -7.38 12.57 -4.98
CA VAL A 301 -7.92 13.87 -5.40
C VAL A 301 -8.11 13.83 -6.91
N ASP A 302 -9.23 14.35 -7.38
CA ASP A 302 -9.59 14.46 -8.79
C ASP A 302 -9.83 15.95 -9.09
N TYR A 303 -9.31 16.47 -10.21
CA TYR A 303 -9.37 17.90 -10.55
C TYR A 303 -9.36 18.14 -12.06
N ASP A 304 -10.20 19.07 -12.51
CA ASP A 304 -10.31 19.50 -13.91
C ASP A 304 -9.68 20.89 -14.10
N PHE A 305 -8.95 21.07 -15.19
CA PHE A 305 -8.27 22.32 -15.54
C PHE A 305 -8.10 22.49 -17.05
N THR A 306 -7.67 23.67 -17.47
CA THR A 306 -7.39 23.98 -18.89
C THR A 306 -6.01 24.58 -19.02
N LEU A 307 -5.30 24.24 -20.10
CA LEU A 307 -4.03 24.88 -20.47
C LEU A 307 -4.01 25.29 -21.95
N LYS A 308 -3.50 26.48 -22.23
CA LYS A 308 -3.08 26.96 -23.56
C LYS A 308 -1.64 26.57 -23.83
N HIS A 309 -1.13 26.88 -25.03
CA HIS A 309 0.26 26.64 -25.37
C HIS A 309 1.24 27.37 -24.43
N GLY A 310 2.14 26.62 -23.80
CA GLY A 310 3.16 27.13 -22.89
C GLY A 310 2.69 27.32 -21.45
N GLU A 311 1.39 27.17 -21.17
CA GLU A 311 0.87 27.21 -19.80
C GLU A 311 1.18 25.90 -19.04
N THR A 312 1.21 26.01 -17.72
CA THR A 312 1.52 24.91 -16.81
C THR A 312 0.45 24.74 -15.73
N PHE A 313 0.25 23.48 -15.34
CA PHE A 313 -0.41 23.08 -14.12
C PHE A 313 0.65 22.52 -13.16
N THR A 314 0.65 22.96 -11.91
CA THR A 314 1.60 22.50 -10.89
C THR A 314 0.88 21.97 -9.66
N VAL A 315 1.51 20.99 -9.01
CA VAL A 315 1.15 20.51 -7.68
C VAL A 315 2.29 20.84 -6.74
N THR A 316 2.06 21.67 -5.73
CA THR A 316 3.15 22.28 -4.94
C THR A 316 3.88 21.26 -4.07
N GLN A 317 3.16 20.35 -3.42
CA GLN A 317 3.74 19.32 -2.56
C GLN A 317 2.87 18.06 -2.54
N LEU A 318 3.52 16.90 -2.58
CA LEU A 318 2.96 15.56 -2.46
C LEU A 318 4.00 14.65 -1.80
N PRO A 319 3.58 13.57 -1.13
CA PRO A 319 4.51 12.54 -0.72
C PRO A 319 4.98 11.74 -1.95
N ALA A 320 6.27 11.48 -2.04
CA ALA A 320 6.86 10.54 -2.97
C ALA A 320 6.20 9.15 -2.80
N GLY A 321 6.05 8.43 -3.90
CA GLY A 321 5.22 7.23 -3.98
C GLY A 321 3.78 7.49 -4.39
N SER A 322 3.34 8.75 -4.40
CA SER A 322 2.08 9.13 -5.07
C SER A 322 2.09 8.72 -6.54
N LYS A 323 0.92 8.48 -7.11
CA LYS A 323 0.73 8.21 -8.54
C LYS A 323 -0.27 9.19 -9.12
N TYR A 324 -0.08 9.58 -10.38
CA TYR A 324 -1.09 10.37 -11.08
C TYR A 324 -1.52 9.70 -12.39
N THR A 325 -2.76 9.98 -12.77
CA THR A 325 -3.33 9.70 -14.07
C THR A 325 -3.82 11.03 -14.63
N VAL A 326 -3.38 11.41 -15.82
CA VAL A 326 -3.88 12.60 -16.51
C VAL A 326 -4.52 12.19 -17.82
N THR A 327 -5.69 12.76 -18.09
CA THR A 327 -6.44 12.64 -19.33
C THR A 327 -6.57 14.03 -19.94
N GLU A 328 -6.29 14.16 -21.24
CA GLU A 328 -6.64 15.35 -22.02
C GLU A 328 -7.79 14.99 -22.95
N THR A 329 -8.82 15.84 -23.02
CA THR A 329 -9.97 15.62 -23.91
C THR A 329 -9.57 15.80 -25.37
N GLY A 330 -10.02 14.90 -26.24
CA GLY A 330 -9.73 14.90 -27.67
C GLY A 330 -10.21 16.17 -28.37
N VAL A 331 -9.33 16.75 -29.20
CA VAL A 331 -9.64 17.93 -30.02
C VAL A 331 -9.47 17.59 -31.51
N PRO A 332 -10.51 17.76 -32.34
CA PRO A 332 -10.44 17.49 -33.78
C PRO A 332 -9.22 18.13 -34.46
N GLY A 333 -8.54 17.36 -35.31
CA GLY A 333 -7.33 17.79 -36.01
C GLY A 333 -6.02 17.62 -35.24
N TYR A 334 -6.05 17.47 -33.91
CA TYR A 334 -4.85 17.27 -33.11
C TYR A 334 -4.59 15.80 -32.78
N THR A 335 -3.32 15.42 -32.78
CA THR A 335 -2.81 14.17 -32.21
C THR A 335 -1.97 14.51 -30.99
N ALA A 336 -2.39 14.03 -29.83
CA ALA A 336 -1.68 14.23 -28.58
C ALA A 336 -0.55 13.20 -28.38
N SER A 337 0.47 13.59 -27.62
CA SER A 337 1.53 12.71 -27.11
C SER A 337 2.13 13.33 -25.85
N SER A 338 2.95 12.59 -25.10
CA SER A 338 3.66 13.14 -23.95
C SER A 338 5.09 12.63 -23.81
N VAL A 339 5.92 13.46 -23.18
CA VAL A 339 7.21 13.07 -22.61
C VAL A 339 7.18 13.46 -21.14
N TYR A 340 7.39 12.50 -20.26
CA TYR A 340 7.30 12.71 -18.81
C TYR A 340 8.52 12.17 -18.08
N LEU A 341 8.97 12.89 -17.06
CA LEU A 341 9.93 12.38 -16.09
C LEU A 341 9.17 11.72 -14.93
N THR A 342 9.48 10.47 -14.66
CA THR A 342 9.04 9.73 -13.48
C THR A 342 10.28 9.34 -12.66
N ASN A 343 10.36 9.84 -11.42
CA ASN A 343 11.52 9.72 -10.53
C ASN A 343 12.86 10.02 -11.25
N GLY A 344 12.92 11.14 -11.98
CA GLY A 344 14.09 11.56 -12.76
C GLY A 344 14.37 10.79 -14.05
N THR A 345 13.58 9.75 -14.38
CA THR A 345 13.72 8.97 -15.63
C THR A 345 12.75 9.47 -16.69
N SER A 346 13.27 9.92 -17.83
CA SER A 346 12.45 10.35 -18.96
C SER A 346 11.82 9.17 -19.69
N THR A 347 10.53 9.26 -19.96
CA THR A 347 9.73 8.25 -20.68
C THR A 347 8.86 8.93 -21.73
N ASN A 348 8.79 8.34 -22.92
CA ASN A 348 7.80 8.74 -23.93
C ASN A 348 6.49 8.00 -23.64
N GLY A 349 5.39 8.74 -23.51
CA GLY A 349 4.06 8.16 -23.51
C GLY A 349 3.73 7.52 -24.86
N ALA A 350 2.77 6.59 -24.87
CA ALA A 350 2.20 6.11 -26.12
C ALA A 350 1.69 7.31 -26.95
N ALA A 351 1.73 7.20 -28.28
CA ALA A 351 1.12 8.21 -29.14
C ALA A 351 -0.40 8.13 -29.03
N GLY A 352 -1.07 9.27 -28.89
CA GLY A 352 -2.52 9.38 -28.97
C GLY A 352 -3.03 9.16 -30.39
N GLN A 353 -4.36 9.16 -30.53
CA GLN A 353 -5.05 9.08 -31.82
C GLN A 353 -5.61 10.44 -32.21
N LEU A 354 -5.74 10.69 -33.51
CA LEU A 354 -6.24 11.95 -34.06
C LEU A 354 -7.65 12.26 -33.54
N GLY A 355 -7.83 13.38 -32.84
CA GLY A 355 -9.12 13.84 -32.33
C GLY A 355 -9.67 13.08 -31.10
N GLN A 356 -8.93 12.10 -30.57
CA GLN A 356 -9.37 11.26 -29.45
C GLN A 356 -8.75 11.70 -28.12
N ASP A 357 -9.42 11.35 -27.02
CA ASP A 357 -8.88 11.53 -25.66
C ASP A 357 -7.50 10.90 -25.51
N TYR A 358 -6.61 11.61 -24.81
CA TYR A 358 -5.24 11.18 -24.55
C TYR A 358 -5.06 10.90 -23.07
N LYS A 359 -4.40 9.79 -22.72
CA LYS A 359 -4.28 9.36 -21.33
C LYS A 359 -2.90 8.81 -21.04
N VAL A 360 -2.32 9.20 -19.89
CA VAL A 360 -1.23 8.46 -19.24
C VAL A 360 -1.65 8.13 -17.82
N GLU A 361 -1.43 6.87 -17.41
CA GLU A 361 -2.04 6.30 -16.21
C GLU A 361 -1.00 5.83 -15.20
N ASN A 362 -1.31 5.99 -13.91
CA ASN A 362 -0.56 5.43 -12.78
C ASN A 362 0.93 5.80 -12.76
N ILE A 363 1.28 6.98 -13.28
CA ILE A 363 2.65 7.48 -13.36
C ILE A 363 3.15 7.80 -11.95
N LEU A 364 4.28 7.18 -11.56
CA LEU A 364 4.89 7.35 -10.25
C LEU A 364 5.51 8.74 -10.08
N LEU A 365 5.23 9.38 -8.95
CA LEU A 365 5.89 10.58 -8.46
C LEU A 365 6.92 10.18 -7.41
N GLY A 366 8.19 10.10 -7.80
CA GLY A 366 9.29 9.73 -6.90
C GLY A 366 9.91 10.93 -6.19
N GLU A 367 10.92 10.66 -5.35
CA GLU A 367 11.71 11.69 -4.65
C GLU A 367 12.47 12.61 -5.61
N LYS A 368 12.89 12.10 -6.77
CA LYS A 368 13.58 12.87 -7.83
C LYS A 368 12.56 13.55 -8.73
N THR A 369 13.02 14.55 -9.50
CA THR A 369 12.22 15.38 -10.41
C THR A 369 11.15 14.61 -11.20
N ASN A 370 9.89 15.04 -11.07
CA ASN A 370 8.76 14.55 -11.85
C ASN A 370 8.14 15.69 -12.67
N ASN A 371 7.88 15.46 -13.95
CA ASN A 371 7.18 16.42 -14.82
C ASN A 371 6.50 15.70 -15.99
N ASN A 372 5.67 16.42 -16.74
CA ASN A 372 5.04 15.93 -17.96
C ASN A 372 4.90 17.07 -18.97
N THR A 373 5.24 16.84 -20.24
CA THR A 373 4.95 17.77 -21.34
C THR A 373 3.98 17.09 -22.31
N VAL A 374 2.73 17.55 -22.36
CA VAL A 374 1.69 17.02 -23.24
C VAL A 374 1.63 17.85 -24.53
N THR A 375 2.07 17.27 -25.63
CA THR A 375 2.19 17.92 -26.94
C THR A 375 1.02 17.55 -27.84
N ASN A 376 0.26 18.56 -28.29
CA ASN A 376 -0.71 18.41 -29.38
C ASN A 376 -0.11 18.85 -30.68
N LYS A 377 0.03 17.90 -31.61
CA LYS A 377 0.47 18.16 -32.96
C LYS A 377 -0.72 18.23 -33.90
N ILE A 378 -0.78 19.26 -34.73
CA ILE A 378 -1.67 19.33 -35.90
C ILE A 378 -0.82 19.31 -37.18
N ASN A 379 -1.37 18.76 -38.26
CA ASN A 379 -0.74 18.82 -39.57
C ASN A 379 -1.04 20.17 -40.24
N ASP A 380 -0.12 20.65 -41.07
CA ASP A 380 -0.30 21.95 -41.73
C ASP A 380 -1.30 21.88 -42.89
N VAL A 381 -2.13 22.94 -42.99
CA VAL A 381 -3.09 23.09 -44.08
C VAL A 381 -2.35 23.58 -45.33
N THR A 382 -2.03 22.66 -46.24
CA THR A 382 -1.49 23.00 -47.55
C THR A 382 -2.62 23.45 -48.51
N PRO A 383 -2.48 24.56 -49.26
CA PRO A 383 -3.54 25.08 -50.13
C PRO A 383 -4.05 24.12 -51.23
N THR A 384 -3.32 23.03 -51.51
CA THR A 384 -3.58 22.13 -52.64
C THR A 384 -4.41 20.89 -52.32
N GLY A 385 -4.66 20.59 -51.03
CA GLY A 385 -5.26 19.32 -50.60
C GLY A 385 -6.64 19.02 -51.19
N LEU A 386 -7.55 20.02 -51.23
CA LEU A 386 -8.92 19.83 -51.73
C LEU A 386 -8.97 19.58 -53.25
N LEU A 387 -7.96 20.07 -53.99
CA LEU A 387 -7.89 19.96 -55.45
C LEU A 387 -7.32 18.61 -55.89
N ILE A 388 -6.25 18.13 -55.25
CA ILE A 388 -5.54 16.92 -55.69
C ILE A 388 -6.35 15.65 -55.45
N ASP A 389 -6.95 15.47 -54.27
CA ASP A 389 -7.67 14.23 -53.92
C ASP A 389 -8.97 14.06 -54.75
N ASN A 390 -9.59 15.16 -55.16
CA ASN A 390 -10.78 15.16 -56.01
C ASN A 390 -10.47 15.27 -57.52
N LEU A 391 -9.23 15.56 -57.91
CA LEU A 391 -8.85 15.80 -59.31
C LEU A 391 -9.21 14.63 -60.25
N PRO A 392 -9.00 13.34 -59.87
CA PRO A 392 -9.42 12.21 -60.68
C PRO A 392 -10.94 12.16 -60.89
N PHE A 393 -11.73 12.47 -59.84
CA PHE A 393 -13.19 12.47 -59.91
C PHE A 393 -13.73 13.64 -60.74
N ILE A 394 -13.15 14.84 -60.57
CA ILE A 394 -13.49 16.03 -61.36
C ILE A 394 -13.15 15.82 -62.85
N LEU A 395 -11.99 15.22 -63.15
CA LEU A 395 -11.62 14.83 -64.52
C LEU A 395 -12.59 13.78 -65.10
N MET A 396 -12.97 12.75 -64.33
CA MET A 396 -13.92 11.74 -64.78
C MET A 396 -15.31 12.32 -65.07
N ILE A 397 -15.80 13.27 -64.25
CA ILE A 397 -17.05 14.00 -64.52
C ILE A 397 -16.91 14.83 -65.81
N GLY A 398 -15.80 15.56 -65.98
CA GLY A 398 -15.54 16.34 -67.19
C GLY A 398 -15.47 15.49 -68.47
N LEU A 399 -14.76 14.37 -68.43
CA LEU A 399 -14.65 13.41 -69.54
C LEU A 399 -16.00 12.75 -69.85
N GLY A 400 -16.79 12.40 -68.83
CA GLY A 400 -18.14 11.86 -69.00
C GLY A 400 -19.08 12.83 -69.71
N LEU A 401 -19.08 14.11 -69.30
CA LEU A 401 -19.85 15.17 -69.96
C LEU A 401 -19.38 15.41 -71.41
N ALA A 402 -18.07 15.46 -71.66
CA ALA A 402 -17.52 15.61 -73.00
C ALA A 402 -17.92 14.43 -73.92
N GLY A 403 -17.82 13.20 -73.44
CA GLY A 403 -18.26 12.00 -74.16
C GLY A 403 -19.77 12.02 -74.47
N PHE A 404 -20.59 12.46 -73.52
CA PHE A 404 -22.03 12.59 -73.72
C PHE A 404 -22.38 13.64 -74.78
N VAL A 405 -21.69 14.78 -74.82
CA VAL A 405 -21.87 15.82 -75.85
C VAL A 405 -21.47 15.31 -77.24
N VAL A 406 -20.34 14.61 -77.37
CA VAL A 406 -19.88 14.05 -78.65
C VAL A 406 -20.87 13.00 -79.17
N LEU A 407 -21.35 12.09 -78.30
CA LEU A 407 -22.37 11.09 -78.67
C LEU A 407 -23.71 11.75 -79.04
N SER A 408 -24.11 12.81 -78.33
CA SER A 408 -25.35 13.55 -78.62
C SER A 408 -25.29 14.32 -79.94
N LYS A 409 -24.12 14.86 -80.32
CA LYS A 409 -23.91 15.50 -81.63
C LYS A 409 -23.90 14.46 -82.76
N LYS A 410 -23.22 13.33 -82.57
CA LYS A 410 -23.18 12.23 -83.55
C LYS A 410 -24.56 11.59 -83.78
N ARG A 411 -25.46 11.64 -82.79
CA ARG A 411 -26.89 11.24 -82.90
C ARG A 411 -27.82 12.31 -83.52
N ARG A 412 -27.31 13.49 -83.89
CA ARG A 412 -28.02 14.53 -84.65
C ARG A 412 -27.56 14.64 -86.10
N GLU A 413 -26.44 14.02 -86.44
CA GLU A 413 -25.82 14.00 -87.78
C GLU A 413 -25.98 12.63 -88.47
N ALA A 414 -26.75 11.72 -87.85
CA ALA A 414 -27.21 10.43 -88.36
C ALA A 414 -28.71 10.29 -88.08
#